data_AF-A0A7S0RJD3-F1
#
_entry.id   AF-A0A7S0RJD3-F1
#
_cell.length_a   1.000
_cell.length_b   1.000
_cell.length_c   1.000
_cell.angle_alpha   90.00
_cell.angle_beta   90.00
_cell.angle_gamma   90.00
#
_symmetry.space_group_name_H-M   'P 1'
#
loop_
_entity.id
_entity.type
_entity.pdbx_description
1 polymer ?
#
loop_
_entity_poly.entity_id
_entity_poly.type
_entity_poly.pdbx_seq_one_letter_code
_entity_poly.pdbx_strand_id
1 'polypeptide(L)'
;MVDGKFSGLAWQEYSPRYPHVEMTLGYAGRPGGPAFYLSTVDNTFNHGPGSQGSATEADSCFAKVVRGFEVVERMKRQPGAGDNGFVQDPAHHIRIQSMRVLDPSASRHRA
;
A
#
# COMPACT_ATOMS: atom_id res chain seq x y z
N MET A 1 3.80 -2.93 -15.07
CA MET A 1 5.22 -2.70 -14.78
C MET A 1 5.39 -1.21 -14.60
N VAL A 2 5.84 -0.74 -13.43
CA VAL A 2 6.21 0.67 -13.25
C VAL A 2 7.61 0.87 -13.84
N ASP A 3 7.84 1.98 -14.55
CA ASP A 3 9.12 2.34 -15.20
C ASP A 3 10.26 2.69 -14.22
N GLY A 4 10.21 2.16 -12.99
CA GLY A 4 11.31 2.22 -12.04
C GLY A 4 12.27 1.05 -12.29
N LYS A 5 13.57 1.31 -12.42
CA LYS A 5 14.63 0.29 -12.62
C LYS A 5 14.84 -0.65 -11.40
N PHE A 6 14.00 -0.58 -10.38
CA PHE A 6 14.15 -1.31 -9.13
C PHE A 6 12.95 -2.23 -8.90
N SER A 7 13.26 -3.51 -8.66
CA SER A 7 12.28 -4.56 -8.40
C SER A 7 11.85 -4.67 -6.93
N GLY A 8 12.42 -3.84 -6.04
CA GLY A 8 12.10 -3.84 -4.62
C GLY A 8 12.73 -2.68 -3.84
N LEU A 9 12.43 -2.60 -2.55
CA LEU A 9 12.97 -1.62 -1.61
C LEU A 9 14.47 -1.85 -1.38
N ALA A 10 15.21 -0.76 -1.15
CA ALA A 10 16.60 -0.83 -0.72
C ALA A 10 16.75 -1.50 0.65
N TRP A 11 15.81 -1.23 1.56
CA TRP A 11 15.68 -1.88 2.85
C TRP A 11 14.22 -2.20 3.12
N GLN A 12 13.95 -3.43 3.51
CA GLN A 12 12.63 -3.87 3.94
C GLN A 12 12.62 -3.83 5.48
N GLU A 13 12.28 -2.68 6.06
CA GLU A 13 12.30 -2.49 7.51
C GLU A 13 10.89 -2.62 8.10
N TYR A 14 10.69 -3.60 8.98
CA TYR A 14 9.49 -3.69 9.82
C TYR A 14 9.72 -3.01 11.17
N SER A 15 8.67 -2.41 11.73
CA SER A 15 8.69 -1.87 13.09
C SER A 15 7.37 -2.18 13.79
N PRO A 16 7.38 -2.81 14.99
CA PRO A 16 6.16 -3.04 15.76
C PRO A 16 5.52 -1.73 16.24
N ARG A 17 6.22 -0.59 16.15
CA ARG A 17 5.66 0.75 16.43
C ARG A 17 4.75 1.25 15.32
N TYR A 18 4.82 0.66 14.13
CA TYR A 18 4.01 0.99 12.96
C TYR A 18 3.34 -0.29 12.44
N PRO A 19 2.39 -0.88 13.18
CA PRO A 19 1.69 -2.09 12.77
C PRO A 19 0.74 -1.84 11.59
N HIS A 20 0.45 -2.88 10.82
CA HIS A 20 -0.47 -2.82 9.69
C HIS A 20 -1.94 -2.89 10.12
N VAL A 21 -2.41 -1.85 10.79
CA VAL A 21 -3.83 -1.72 11.19
C VAL A 21 -4.69 -1.18 10.03
N GLU A 22 -6.00 -1.11 10.23
CA GLU A 22 -6.90 -0.52 9.23
C GLU A 22 -6.44 0.90 8.81
N MET A 23 -6.54 1.19 7.51
CA MET A 23 -6.12 2.43 6.85
C MET A 23 -4.61 2.69 6.79
N THR A 24 -3.75 1.72 7.12
CA THR A 24 -2.31 1.83 6.85
C THR A 24 -1.95 1.33 5.46
N LEU A 25 -0.78 1.73 4.97
CA LEU A 25 -0.23 1.28 3.70
C LEU A 25 1.12 0.59 3.92
N GLY A 26 1.31 -0.50 3.18
CA GLY A 26 2.54 -1.27 3.15
C GLY A 26 3.03 -1.57 1.75
N TYR A 27 4.29 -1.92 1.60
CA TYR A 27 4.82 -2.40 0.33
C TYR A 27 4.49 -3.88 0.15
N ALA A 28 3.95 -4.23 -1.03
CA ALA A 28 3.59 -5.60 -1.36
C ALA A 28 4.85 -6.40 -1.73
N GLY A 29 4.89 -7.67 -1.31
CA GLY A 29 5.97 -8.60 -1.61
C GLY A 29 7.04 -8.67 -0.53
N ARG A 30 7.86 -9.71 -0.60
CA ARG A 30 8.97 -10.01 0.31
C ARG A 30 10.14 -10.61 -0.51
N PRO A 31 11.17 -9.82 -0.91
CA PRO A 31 11.35 -8.39 -0.65
C PRO A 31 10.30 -7.51 -1.34
N GLY A 32 9.84 -6.46 -0.64
CA GLY A 32 8.69 -5.66 -1.06
C GLY A 32 9.00 -4.57 -2.09
N GLY A 33 7.94 -4.02 -2.69
CA GLY A 33 7.97 -2.88 -3.62
C GLY A 33 8.12 -3.30 -5.10
N PRO A 34 7.86 -2.39 -6.06
CA PRO A 34 7.32 -1.04 -5.90
C PRO A 34 5.79 -1.00 -5.72
N ALA A 35 5.11 -2.14 -5.86
CA ALA A 35 3.69 -2.23 -5.56
C ALA A 35 3.44 -2.00 -4.06
N PHE A 36 2.34 -1.35 -3.73
CA PHE A 36 1.90 -1.14 -2.36
C PHE A 36 0.44 -1.56 -2.20
N TYR A 37 0.03 -1.80 -0.96
CA TYR A 37 -1.34 -2.08 -0.58
C TYR A 37 -1.83 -1.08 0.45
N LEU A 38 -3.15 -1.09 0.66
CA LEU A 38 -3.85 -0.40 1.72
C LEU A 38 -4.60 -1.45 2.55
N SER A 39 -4.35 -1.49 3.86
CA SER A 39 -5.03 -2.38 4.80
C SER A 39 -6.46 -1.91 5.03
N THR A 40 -7.46 -2.69 4.61
CA THR A 40 -8.90 -2.42 4.82
C THR A 40 -9.45 -3.03 6.11
N VAL A 41 -8.60 -3.73 6.86
CA VAL A 41 -8.83 -4.33 8.17
C VAL A 41 -7.50 -4.33 8.94
N ASP A 42 -7.51 -4.75 10.21
CA ASP A 42 -6.27 -4.99 10.95
C ASP A 42 -5.54 -6.24 10.42
N ASN A 43 -4.38 -6.01 9.82
CA ASN A 43 -3.47 -7.02 9.27
C ASN A 43 -2.14 -7.07 10.03
N THR A 44 -2.09 -6.63 11.29
CA THR A 44 -0.87 -6.60 12.10
C THR A 44 -0.16 -7.96 12.13
N PHE A 45 -0.92 -9.05 12.24
CA PHE A 45 -0.38 -10.41 12.20
C PHE A 45 -0.04 -10.86 10.78
N ASN A 46 -0.92 -10.61 9.80
CA ASN A 46 -0.76 -11.08 8.43
C ASN A 46 0.47 -10.45 7.74
N HIS A 47 0.79 -9.21 8.06
CA HIS A 47 1.92 -8.46 7.51
C HIS A 47 3.07 -8.24 8.51
N GLY A 48 2.98 -8.83 9.70
CA GLY A 48 4.00 -8.76 10.76
C GLY A 48 5.06 -9.87 10.69
N PRO A 49 5.99 -9.90 11.65
CA PRO A 49 7.06 -10.89 11.72
C PRO A 49 6.55 -12.33 11.82
N GLY A 50 7.22 -13.26 11.12
CA GLY A 50 6.87 -14.68 11.13
C GLY A 50 5.63 -15.05 10.31
N SER A 51 5.00 -14.10 9.62
CA SER A 51 3.86 -14.36 8.74
C SER A 51 4.29 -14.78 7.33
N GLN A 52 3.35 -15.36 6.56
CA GLN A 52 3.50 -15.67 5.13
C GLN A 52 4.70 -16.59 4.75
N GLY A 53 5.34 -17.25 5.71
CA GLY A 53 6.44 -18.19 5.45
C GLY A 53 7.69 -17.57 4.83
N SER A 54 7.85 -16.25 4.90
CA SER A 54 9.01 -15.55 4.31
C SER A 54 10.27 -15.71 5.15
N ALA A 55 11.40 -15.87 4.48
CA ALA A 55 12.74 -15.81 5.08
C ALA A 55 13.28 -14.37 5.23
N THR A 56 12.55 -13.37 4.71
CA THR A 56 12.90 -11.94 4.82
C THR A 56 12.12 -11.24 5.93
N GLU A 57 12.44 -9.97 6.18
CA GLU A 57 11.66 -9.14 7.09
C GLU A 57 10.16 -9.08 6.72
N ALA A 58 9.36 -8.68 7.70
CA ALA A 58 7.95 -8.38 7.53
C ALA A 58 7.73 -7.13 6.65
N ASP A 59 6.47 -6.82 6.35
CA ASP A 59 6.18 -5.74 5.41
C ASP A 59 6.41 -4.38 6.08
N SER A 60 7.07 -3.45 5.40
CA SER A 60 7.22 -2.08 5.91
C SER A 60 5.88 -1.34 5.85
N CYS A 61 5.42 -0.80 6.98
CA CYS A 61 4.30 0.13 7.04
C CYS A 61 4.82 1.56 6.88
N PHE A 62 4.56 2.18 5.72
CA PHE A 62 5.19 3.46 5.36
C PHE A 62 4.23 4.67 5.40
N ALA A 63 2.92 4.43 5.45
CA ALA A 63 1.94 5.52 5.45
C ALA A 63 0.62 5.12 6.10
N LYS A 64 -0.23 6.12 6.33
CA LYS A 64 -1.62 5.97 6.76
C LYS A 64 -2.50 6.93 5.98
N VAL A 65 -3.72 6.51 5.64
CA VAL A 65 -4.75 7.36 5.06
C VAL A 65 -5.20 8.39 6.11
N VAL A 66 -5.13 9.66 5.76
CA VAL A 66 -5.57 10.78 6.62
C VAL A 66 -6.84 11.47 6.12
N ARG A 67 -7.22 11.25 4.85
CA ARG A 67 -8.42 11.80 4.19
C ARG A 67 -8.87 10.87 3.07
N GLY A 68 -10.15 10.95 2.69
CA GLY A 68 -10.72 10.12 1.61
C GLY A 68 -11.12 8.71 2.05
N PHE A 69 -11.48 8.53 3.32
CA PHE A 69 -11.88 7.23 3.88
C PHE A 69 -13.08 6.61 3.14
N GLU A 70 -14.02 7.45 2.69
CA GLU A 70 -15.18 7.05 1.89
C GLU A 70 -14.79 6.45 0.53
N VAL A 71 -13.67 6.90 -0.05
CA VAL A 71 -13.14 6.33 -1.29
C VAL A 71 -12.64 4.93 -1.03
N VAL A 72 -11.91 4.70 0.06
CA VAL A 72 -11.44 3.37 0.48
C VAL A 72 -12.63 2.43 0.68
N GLU A 73 -13.68 2.88 1.37
CA GLU A 73 -14.89 2.07 1.57
C GLU A 73 -15.58 1.70 0.25
N ARG A 74 -15.56 2.60 -0.74
CA ARG A 74 -16.08 2.31 -2.07
C ARG A 74 -15.21 1.32 -2.84
N MET A 75 -13.88 1.38 -2.69
CA MET A 75 -12.95 0.45 -3.35
C MET A 75 -13.22 -1.01 -2.95
N LYS A 76 -13.64 -1.28 -1.71
CA LYS A 76 -13.99 -2.62 -1.21
C LYS A 76 -15.15 -3.27 -1.98
N ARG A 77 -15.94 -2.49 -2.71
CA ARG A 77 -17.11 -2.95 -3.47
C ARG A 77 -16.85 -2.99 -4.98
N GLN A 78 -15.60 -2.89 -5.41
CA GLN A 78 -15.28 -2.95 -6.83
C GLN A 78 -15.72 -4.30 -7.43
N PRO A 79 -16.34 -4.29 -8.63
CA PRO A 79 -16.69 -5.52 -9.33
C PRO A 79 -15.44 -6.23 -9.88
N GLY A 80 -15.60 -7.49 -10.28
CA GLY A 80 -14.59 -8.22 -11.07
C GLY A 80 -13.51 -8.94 -10.26
N ALA A 81 -13.59 -8.96 -8.93
CA ALA A 81 -12.73 -9.82 -8.11
C ALA A 81 -13.10 -11.31 -8.33
N GLY A 82 -12.12 -12.13 -8.68
CA GLY A 82 -12.27 -13.59 -8.73
C GLY A 82 -12.14 -14.24 -7.36
N ASP A 83 -12.18 -15.58 -7.32
CA ASP A 83 -12.11 -16.38 -6.08
C ASP A 83 -10.84 -16.15 -5.25
N ASN A 84 -9.75 -15.73 -5.91
CA ASN A 84 -8.47 -15.41 -5.29
C ASN A 84 -8.35 -13.92 -4.87
N GLY A 85 -9.42 -13.13 -5.00
CA GLY A 85 -9.46 -11.71 -4.66
C GLY A 85 -8.85 -10.77 -5.69
N PHE A 86 -8.23 -11.28 -6.77
CA PHE A 86 -7.66 -10.43 -7.82
C PHE A 86 -8.72 -10.01 -8.84
N VAL A 87 -8.66 -8.75 -9.26
CA VAL A 87 -9.49 -8.21 -10.35
C VAL A 87 -8.81 -8.49 -11.69
N GLN A 88 -9.33 -9.45 -12.45
CA GLN A 88 -8.68 -9.92 -13.69
C GLN A 88 -8.97 -9.01 -14.89
N ASP A 89 -10.21 -8.51 -15.02
CA ASP A 89 -10.60 -7.64 -16.12
C ASP A 89 -10.02 -6.22 -15.93
N PRO A 90 -9.14 -5.74 -16.81
CA PRO A 90 -8.59 -4.38 -16.74
C PRO A 90 -9.63 -3.26 -16.82
N ALA A 91 -10.84 -3.54 -17.32
CA ALA A 91 -11.95 -2.61 -17.33
C ALA A 91 -12.46 -2.30 -15.90
N HIS A 92 -12.22 -3.19 -14.94
CA HIS A 92 -12.62 -3.03 -13.54
C HIS A 92 -11.48 -2.53 -12.63
N HIS A 93 -10.28 -2.28 -13.18
CA HIS A 93 -9.17 -1.74 -12.39
C HIS A 93 -9.44 -0.32 -11.91
N ILE A 94 -9.24 -0.09 -10.61
CA ILE A 94 -9.17 1.25 -10.05
C ILE A 94 -7.80 1.85 -10.39
N ARG A 95 -7.80 2.89 -11.23
CA ARG A 95 -6.56 3.51 -11.72
C ARG A 95 -6.16 4.70 -10.87
N ILE A 96 -4.92 4.72 -10.39
CA ILE A 96 -4.29 5.92 -9.84
C ILE A 96 -3.96 6.83 -11.02
N GLN A 97 -4.73 7.91 -11.20
CA GLN A 97 -4.56 8.84 -12.32
C GLN A 97 -3.41 9.82 -12.11
N SER A 98 -3.13 10.20 -10.86
CA SER A 98 -2.02 11.08 -10.51
C SER A 98 -1.58 10.85 -9.06
N MET A 99 -0.30 11.09 -8.78
CA MET A 99 0.27 11.12 -7.43
C MET A 99 1.02 12.45 -7.27
N ARG A 100 0.83 13.12 -6.14
CA ARG A 100 1.47 14.41 -5.85
C ARG A 100 2.01 14.42 -4.43
N VAL A 101 3.24 14.88 -4.26
CA VAL A 101 3.80 15.20 -2.95
C VAL A 101 3.31 16.60 -2.58
N LEU A 102 2.67 16.72 -1.42
CA LEU A 102 2.23 18.00 -0.88
C LEU A 102 3.30 18.48 0.10
N ASP A 103 4.05 19.50 -0.31
CA ASP A 103 5.01 20.19 0.56
C ASP A 103 4.32 21.41 1.19
N PRO A 104 4.13 21.44 2.52
CA PRO A 104 3.54 22.58 3.22
C PRO A 104 4.34 23.88 3.07
N SER A 105 5.63 23.80 2.73
CA SER A 105 6.52 24.96 2.55
C SER A 105 6.47 25.56 1.15
N ALA A 106 6.06 24.79 0.13
CA ALA A 106 6.00 25.23 -1.27
C ALA A 106 4.96 26.33 -1.53
N SER A 107 3.99 26.53 -0.63
CA SER A 107 3.01 27.62 -0.68
C SER A 107 3.54 28.97 -0.15
N ARG A 108 4.70 29.00 0.53
CA ARG A 108 5.27 30.23 1.11
C ARG A 108 6.18 31.03 0.18
N HIS A 109 6.56 30.47 -0.98
CA HIS A 109 7.49 31.10 -1.94
C HIS A 109 6.79 31.69 -3.18
N ARG A 110 5.46 31.89 -3.13
CA ARG A 110 4.67 32.54 -4.18
C ARG A 110 4.04 33.86 -3.69
N ALA A 111 4.85 34.69 -3.04
CA ALA A 111 4.52 36.07 -2.69
C ALA A 111 5.53 37.02 -3.34
#